data_AF-A0A9P0A2A1-F1
#
_entry.id   AF-A0A9P0A2A1-F1
#
_cell.length_a   1.000
_cell.length_b   1.000
_cell.length_c   1.000
_cell.angle_alpha   90.00
_cell.angle_beta   90.00
_cell.angle_gamma   90.00
#
_symmetry.space_group_name_H-M   'P 1'
#
loop_
_entity.id
_entity.type
_entity.pdbx_description
1 polymer ?
#
loop_
_entity_poly.entity_id
_entity_poly.type
_entity_poly.pdbx_seq_one_letter_code
_entity_poly.pdbx_strand_id
1 'polypeptide(L)' 'MDVIKTAKDRLRKYPKFLSQCGTESMQYAQCVLKNEDELKKNICAAEFDKLKQCLRNAAMKGGTRL' A
#
# COMPACT_ATOMS: atom_id res chain seq x y z
N MET A 1 8.48 24.11 -9.09
CA MET A 1 9.17 22.87 -8.61
C MET A 1 8.62 22.37 -7.27
N ASP A 2 7.80 23.15 -6.58
CA ASP A 2 7.30 22.88 -5.23
C ASP A 2 6.39 21.65 -5.13
N VAL A 3 5.55 21.41 -6.14
CA VAL A 3 4.63 20.25 -6.16
C VAL A 3 5.39 18.91 -6.12
N ILE A 4 6.56 18.85 -6.77
CA ILE A 4 7.42 17.66 -6.79
C ILE A 4 8.05 17.43 -5.41
N LYS A 5 8.50 18.49 -4.74
CA LYS A 5 9.03 18.41 -3.36
C LYS A 5 7.96 17.91 -2.39
N THR A 6 6.75 18.48 -2.44
CA THR A 6 5.64 18.06 -1.57
C THR A 6 5.22 16.61 -1.80
N ALA A 7 5.18 16.16 -3.06
CA ALA A 7 4.89 14.76 -3.39
C ALA A 7 5.97 13.80 -2.86
N LYS A 8 7.25 14.19 -2.97
CA LYS A 8 8.39 13.40 -2.44
C LYS A 8 8.31 13.25 -0.92
N ASP A 9 8.01 14.34 -0.20
CA ASP A 9 7.85 14.31 1.26
C ASP A 9 6.69 13.40 1.70
N ARG A 10 5.62 13.38 0.90
CA ARG A 10 4.48 12.48 1.11
C ARG A 10 4.85 11.01 0.96
N LEU A 11 5.58 10.69 -0.11
CA LEU A 11 6.07 9.33 -0.37
C LEU A 11 7.08 8.85 0.66
N ARG A 12 7.90 9.74 1.23
CA ARG A 12 8.81 9.39 2.34
C ARG A 12 8.09 8.88 3.58
N LYS A 13 6.83 9.27 3.79
CA LYS A 13 5.99 8.78 4.89
C LYS A 13 5.33 7.42 4.59
N TYR A 14 5.35 6.97 3.34
CA TYR A 14 4.72 5.73 2.90
C TYR A 14 5.20 4.49 3.67
N PRO A 15 6.51 4.26 3.91
CA PRO A 15 6.97 3.11 4.68
C PRO A 15 6.41 3.08 6.12
N LYS A 16 6.22 4.25 6.72
CA LYS A 16 5.62 4.39 8.06
C LYS A 16 4.14 4.01 8.08
N PHE A 17 3.42 4.28 7.01
CA PHE A 17 2.03 3.85 6.87
C PHE A 17 1.94 2.37 6.54
N LEU A 18 2.83 1.88 5.67
CA LEU A 18 2.91 0.47 5.31
C LEU A 18 3.22 -0.42 6.52
N SER A 19 4.08 0.02 7.43
CA SER A 19 4.39 -0.72 8.66
C SER A 19 3.18 -0.90 9.58
N GLN A 20 2.17 -0.02 9.49
CA GLN A 20 0.90 -0.17 10.24
C GLN A 20 -0.04 -1.21 9.60
N CYS A 21 0.18 -1.52 8.32
CA CYS A 21 -0.63 -2.45 7.52
C CYS A 21 0.14 -3.74 7.22
N GLY A 22 1.02 -4.17 8.15
CA GLY A 22 1.89 -5.31 7.95
C GLY A 22 1.13 -6.61 7.71
N THR A 23 -0.01 -6.80 8.38
CA THR A 23 -0.86 -7.99 8.24
C THR A 23 -1.48 -8.08 6.84
N GLU A 24 -2.09 -6.99 6.37
CA GLU A 24 -2.69 -6.90 5.04
C GLU A 24 -1.63 -6.99 3.95
N SER A 25 -0.44 -6.42 4.20
CA SER A 25 0.70 -6.51 3.28
C SER A 25 1.19 -7.94 3.14
N MET A 26 1.26 -8.69 4.25
CA MET A 26 1.67 -10.08 4.25
C MET A 26 0.66 -10.99 3.54
N GLN A 27 -0.65 -10.74 3.71
CA GLN A 27 -1.70 -11.47 2.98
C GLN A 27 -1.62 -11.23 1.47
N TYR A 28 -1.43 -9.97 1.06
CA TYR A 28 -1.22 -9.63 -0.35
C TYR A 28 0.04 -10.30 -0.91
N ALA A 29 1.16 -10.23 -0.19
CA ALA A 29 2.40 -10.87 -0.59
C ALA A 29 2.24 -12.40 -0.71
N GLN A 30 1.56 -13.05 0.23
CA GLN A 30 1.27 -14.48 0.14
C GLN A 30 0.44 -14.84 -1.09
N CYS A 31 -0.58 -14.03 -1.43
CA CYS A 31 -1.36 -14.25 -2.64
C CYS A 31 -0.48 -14.10 -3.90
N VAL A 32 0.38 -13.09 -3.95
CA VAL A 32 1.28 -12.87 -5.09
C VAL A 32 2.26 -14.03 -5.24
N LEU A 33 2.90 -14.46 -4.16
CA LEU A 33 3.84 -15.59 -4.15
C LEU A 33 3.18 -16.92 -4.53
N LYS A 34 1.91 -17.12 -4.15
CA LYS A 34 1.14 -18.31 -4.56
C LYS A 34 0.78 -18.33 -6.05
N ASN A 35 0.76 -17.17 -6.70
CA ASN A 35 0.38 -17.02 -8.10
C ASN A 35 1.55 -16.49 -8.94
N GLU A 36 2.80 -16.71 -8.51
CA GLU A 36 4.00 -16.19 -9.16
C GLU A 36 4.09 -16.63 -10.63
N ASP A 37 3.70 -17.87 -10.91
CA ASP A 37 3.70 -18.47 -12.26
C ASP A 37 2.59 -17.92 -13.18
N GLU A 38 1.48 -17.43 -12.63
CA GLU A 38 0.32 -16.95 -13.38
C GLU A 38 -0.11 -15.55 -12.95
N LEU A 39 0.83 -14.62 -12.76
CA LEU A 39 0.55 -13.23 -12.37
C LEU A 39 -0.30 -12.48 -13.42
N LYS A 40 -1.63 -12.60 -13.33
CA LYS A 40 -2.60 -11.82 -14.10
C LYS A 40 -3.13 -10.65 -13.27
N LYS A 41 -3.53 -9.59 -13.97
CA LYS A 41 -4.16 -8.42 -13.35
C LYS A 41 -5.37 -8.85 -12.54
N ASN A 42 -5.46 -8.36 -11.29
CA ASN A 42 -6.55 -8.59 -10.34
C ASN A 42 -6.62 -9.98 -9.66
N ILE A 43 -5.64 -10.87 -9.82
CA ILE A 43 -5.66 -12.16 -9.10
C ILE A 43 -5.73 -11.97 -7.58
N CYS A 44 -4.95 -11.03 -7.04
CA CYS A 44 -4.92 -10.69 -5.62
C CYS A 44 -5.68 -9.38 -5.33
N ALA A 45 -6.73 -9.08 -6.09
CA ALA A 45 -7.46 -7.82 -5.95
C ALA A 45 -8.09 -7.65 -4.57
N ALA A 46 -8.61 -8.73 -3.97
CA ALA A 46 -9.26 -8.67 -2.67
C ALA A 46 -8.28 -8.32 -1.54
N GLU A 47 -7.10 -8.93 -1.54
CA GLU A 47 -6.02 -8.66 -0.60
C GLU A 47 -5.45 -7.26 -0.83
N PHE A 48 -5.31 -6.87 -2.10
CA PHE A 48 -4.85 -5.53 -2.47
C PHE A 48 -5.82 -4.44 -2.01
N ASP A 49 -7.14 -4.63 -2.15
CA ASP A 49 -8.13 -3.66 -1.69
C ASP A 49 -8.11 -3.49 -0.17
N LYS A 50 -7.92 -4.59 0.59
CA LYS A 50 -7.72 -4.52 2.05
C LYS A 50 -6.46 -3.74 2.42
N LEU A 51 -5.33 -4.04 1.76
CA LEU A 51 -4.08 -3.32 1.96
C LEU A 51 -4.24 -1.83 1.63
N LYS A 52 -4.91 -1.50 0.53
CA LYS A 52 -5.18 -0.14 0.08
C LYS A 52 -6.07 0.61 1.07
N GLN A 53 -7.11 -0.03 1.60
CA GLN A 53 -7.96 0.55 2.64
C GLN A 53 -7.14 0.85 3.90
N CYS A 54 -6.32 -0.10 4.35
CA CYS A 54 -5.45 0.11 5.50
C CYS A 54 -4.48 1.29 5.27
N LEU A 55 -3.82 1.34 4.11
CA LEU A 55 -2.90 2.44 3.76
C LEU A 55 -3.61 3.80 3.73
N ARG A 56 -4.81 3.89 3.17
CA ARG A 56 -5.61 5.12 3.18
C ARG A 56 -5.98 5.54 4.60
N ASN A 57 -6.39 4.60 5.44
CA ASN A 57 -6.71 4.87 6.85
C ASN A 57 -5.48 5.34 7.63
N ALA A 58 -4.32 4.70 7.42
CA ALA A 58 -3.05 5.09 8.02
C ALA A 58 -2.61 6.49 7.54
N ALA A 59 -2.78 6.80 6.25
CA ALA A 59 -2.49 8.11 5.68
C ALA A 59 -3.37 9.20 6.30
N MET A 60 -4.68 8.96 6.40
CA MET A 60 -5.63 9.88 7.03
C MET A 60 -5.26 10.14 8.49
N LYS A 61 -4.93 9.09 9.26
CA LYS A 61 -4.42 9.23 10.64
C LYS A 61 -3.11 10.03 10.71
N GLY A 62 -2.27 9.94 9.68
CA GLY A 62 -1.03 10.70 9.53
C GLY A 62 -1.18 12.10 8.93
N GLY A 63 -2.40 12.60 8.76
CA GLY A 63 -2.68 13.93 8.18
C GLY A 63 -2.22 14.07 6.73
N THR A 64 -2.17 12.97 5.97
CA THR A 64 -1.61 12.90 4.62
C THR A 64 -2.54 12.13 3.68
N ARG A 65 -2.63 12.54 2.42
CA ARG A 65 -3.44 11.83 1.41
C ARG A 65 -2.55 10.86 0.60
N LEU A 66 -2.97 9.60 0.48
CA LEU A 66 -2.34 8.57 -0.35
C LEU A 66 -3.32 8.04 -1.41
#